data_AF-A0A291GXC9-F1
#
_entry.id   AF-A0A291GXC9-F1
#
_cell.length_a   1.000
_cell.length_b   1.000
_cell.length_c   1.000
_cell.angle_alpha   90.00
_cell.angle_beta   90.00
_cell.angle_gamma   90.00
#
_symmetry.space_group_name_H-M   'P 1'
#
loop_
_entity.id
_entity.type
_entity.pdbx_description
1 polymer ?
#
loop_
_entity_poly.entity_id
_entity_poly.type
_entity_poly.pdbx_seq_one_letter_code
_entity_poly.pdbx_strand_id
1 'polypeptide(L)'
;MRRTLIPVLGATAALLALTSCSGGADAYCTTLTDDSATAAVVYTTLIPGMNTVEEAQARLDLVIAAEEDVPEELAEDLSTWKGYLEGAVQDLDADPNAVFEEGNSDDVSSAGDALFQHYTGTCMS
;
A
#
# COMPACT_ATOMS: atom_id res chain seq x y z
N MET A 1 5.99 59.77 35.77
CA MET A 1 6.57 58.55 35.17
C MET A 1 6.27 57.37 36.07
N ARG A 2 5.46 56.41 35.62
CA ARG A 2 5.77 54.97 35.60
C ARG A 2 4.54 54.20 35.12
N ARG A 3 4.72 53.57 33.96
CA ARG A 3 3.79 52.68 33.27
C ARG A 3 3.63 51.40 34.07
N THR A 4 2.40 51.00 34.35
CA THR A 4 2.10 49.68 34.93
C THR A 4 1.72 48.75 33.80
N LEU A 5 2.45 47.63 33.72
CA LEU A 5 2.47 46.67 32.62
C LEU A 5 1.24 45.75 32.63
N ILE A 6 0.78 45.43 31.42
CA ILE A 6 -0.35 44.55 31.08
C ILE A 6 0.06 43.08 31.30
N PRO A 7 -0.82 42.20 31.82
CA PRO A 7 -0.51 40.79 32.05
C PRO A 7 -0.46 40.04 30.71
N VAL A 8 0.64 39.34 30.45
CA VAL A 8 0.77 38.41 29.32
C VAL A 8 0.12 37.09 29.72
N LEU A 9 -0.95 36.73 29.01
CA LEU A 9 -1.55 35.40 29.05
C LEU A 9 -0.50 34.36 28.67
N GLY A 10 -0.15 33.48 29.62
CA GLY A 10 0.59 32.26 29.34
C GLY A 10 -0.30 31.31 28.57
N ALA A 11 -0.15 31.28 27.25
CA ALA A 11 -0.67 30.21 26.41
C ALA A 11 0.13 28.94 26.71
N THR A 12 -0.45 28.04 27.49
CA THR A 12 -0.02 26.65 27.57
C THR A 12 -0.16 26.03 26.19
N ALA A 13 0.97 25.88 25.51
CA ALA A 13 1.10 25.07 24.31
C ALA A 13 0.69 23.64 24.68
N ALA A 14 -0.49 23.22 24.19
CA ALA A 14 -0.84 21.82 24.15
C ALA A 14 0.13 21.15 23.16
N LEU A 15 1.14 20.49 23.70
CA LEU A 15 1.94 19.51 22.99
C LEU A 15 0.99 18.39 22.59
N LEU A 16 0.44 18.49 21.38
CA LEU A 16 -0.19 17.38 20.68
C LEU A 16 0.88 16.31 20.51
N ALA A 17 0.85 15.34 21.40
CA ALA A 17 1.55 14.08 21.27
C ALA A 17 1.00 13.37 20.02
N LEU A 18 1.58 13.67 18.87
CA LEU A 18 1.61 12.77 17.73
C LEU A 18 2.54 11.62 18.12
N THR A 19 2.04 10.70 18.93
CA THR A 19 2.64 9.37 19.05
C THR A 19 2.56 8.75 17.66
N SER A 20 3.70 8.72 17.00
CA SER A 20 3.97 8.01 15.77
C SER A 20 3.31 6.62 15.77
N CYS A 21 2.35 6.40 14.87
CA CYS A 21 1.92 5.07 14.42
C CYS A 21 3.03 4.39 13.58
N SER A 22 4.27 4.39 14.05
CA SER A 22 5.38 3.75 13.31
C SER A 22 5.30 2.21 13.35
N GLY A 23 4.47 1.64 14.23
CA GLY A 23 4.36 0.18 14.35
C GLY A 23 3.75 -0.52 13.14
N GLY A 24 2.78 0.10 12.46
CA GLY A 24 2.15 -0.49 11.27
C GLY A 24 3.05 -0.45 10.05
N ALA A 25 3.74 0.67 9.82
CA ALA A 25 4.71 0.80 8.73
C ALA A 25 5.88 -0.19 8.88
N ASP A 26 6.41 -0.38 10.09
CA ASP A 26 7.49 -1.34 10.34
C ASP A 26 7.04 -2.79 10.07
N ALA A 27 5.81 -3.16 10.45
CA ALA A 27 5.26 -4.49 10.22
C ALA A 27 4.96 -4.73 8.72
N TYR A 28 4.29 -3.78 8.06
CA TYR A 28 4.04 -3.78 6.62
C TYR A 28 5.34 -3.97 5.81
N CYS A 29 6.35 -3.14 6.10
CA CYS A 29 7.62 -3.22 5.41
C CYS A 29 8.37 -4.53 5.72
N THR A 30 8.30 -5.03 6.95
CA THR A 30 8.89 -6.33 7.31
C THR A 30 8.24 -7.46 6.51
N THR A 31 6.91 -7.53 6.49
CA THR A 31 6.17 -8.55 5.75
C THR A 31 6.52 -8.54 4.26
N LEU A 32 6.59 -7.36 3.64
CA LEU A 32 6.97 -7.26 2.23
C LEU A 32 8.44 -7.61 2.00
N THR A 33 9.36 -7.17 2.87
CA THR A 33 10.79 -7.40 2.65
C THR A 33 11.25 -8.81 2.95
N ASP A 34 10.50 -9.57 3.75
CA ASP A 34 10.73 -11.02 3.98
C ASP A 34 10.62 -11.83 2.67
N ASP A 35 9.80 -11.40 1.71
CA ASP A 35 9.81 -11.88 0.32
C ASP A 35 10.12 -10.74 -0.67
N SER A 36 11.35 -10.22 -0.55
CA SER A 36 11.87 -9.15 -1.41
C SER A 36 11.76 -9.42 -2.93
N ALA A 37 11.74 -10.68 -3.37
CA ALA A 37 11.64 -11.02 -4.78
C ALA A 37 10.22 -10.79 -5.31
N THR A 38 9.21 -11.25 -4.58
CA THR A 38 7.80 -10.99 -4.91
C THR A 38 7.44 -9.53 -4.69
N ALA A 39 7.93 -8.91 -3.60
CA ALA A 39 7.66 -7.52 -3.26
C ALA A 39 8.13 -6.53 -4.34
N ALA A 40 9.21 -6.84 -5.06
CA ALA A 40 9.69 -6.01 -6.16
C ALA A 40 8.65 -5.82 -7.29
N VAL A 41 7.68 -6.72 -7.42
CA VAL A 41 6.66 -6.71 -8.48
C VAL A 41 5.22 -6.81 -7.97
N VAL A 42 5.02 -6.78 -6.65
CA VAL A 42 3.72 -7.08 -6.02
C VAL A 42 2.62 -6.12 -6.43
N TYR A 43 2.95 -4.85 -6.70
CA TYR A 43 2.03 -3.81 -7.17
C TYR A 43 2.22 -3.47 -8.65
N THR A 44 2.84 -4.36 -9.43
CA THR A 44 2.93 -4.24 -10.89
C THR A 44 1.88 -5.14 -11.54
N THR A 45 1.22 -4.63 -12.57
CA THR A 45 0.19 -5.39 -13.30
C THR A 45 0.79 -6.62 -13.97
N LEU A 46 0.01 -7.69 -14.06
CA LEU A 46 0.42 -8.93 -14.71
C LEU A 46 0.33 -8.75 -16.23
N ILE A 47 1.38 -9.16 -16.93
CA ILE A 47 1.43 -9.16 -18.39
C ILE A 47 1.30 -10.62 -18.86
N PRO A 48 0.21 -10.99 -19.55
CA PRO A 48 0.05 -12.35 -20.04
C PRO A 48 1.22 -12.79 -20.94
N GLY A 49 1.67 -14.02 -20.74
CA GLY A 49 2.85 -14.56 -21.43
C GLY A 49 4.20 -14.11 -20.87
N MET A 50 4.22 -13.13 -19.95
CA MET A 50 5.39 -12.82 -19.12
C MET A 50 5.22 -13.30 -17.68
N ASN A 51 3.97 -13.34 -17.19
CA ASN A 51 3.64 -13.83 -15.86
C ASN A 51 2.89 -15.15 -15.88
N THR A 52 3.04 -15.93 -14.81
CA THR A 52 2.32 -17.20 -14.59
C THR A 52 1.26 -17.06 -13.49
N VAL A 53 0.34 -18.02 -13.43
CA VAL A 53 -0.64 -18.12 -12.34
C VAL A 53 0.05 -18.26 -10.98
N GLU A 54 1.17 -18.97 -10.92
CA GLU A 54 1.97 -19.14 -9.71
C GLU A 54 2.56 -17.81 -9.23
N GLU A 55 3.02 -16.96 -10.15
CA GLU A 55 3.47 -15.61 -9.81
C GLU A 55 2.32 -14.70 -9.36
N ALA A 56 1.14 -14.82 -9.97
CA ALA A 56 -0.07 -14.12 -9.52
C ALA A 56 -0.45 -14.54 -8.09
N GLN A 57 -0.41 -15.85 -7.80
CA GLN A 57 -0.68 -16.40 -6.47
C GLN A 57 0.34 -15.92 -5.44
N ALA A 58 1.64 -15.92 -5.77
CA ALA A 58 2.67 -15.43 -4.85
C ALA A 58 2.46 -13.97 -4.46
N ARG A 59 2.09 -13.11 -5.44
CA ARG A 59 1.75 -11.71 -5.16
C ARG A 59 0.49 -11.59 -4.30
N LEU A 60 -0.54 -12.40 -4.58
CA LEU A 60 -1.77 -12.41 -3.79
C LEU A 60 -1.52 -12.82 -2.33
N ASP A 61 -0.74 -13.88 -2.11
CA ASP A 61 -0.38 -14.36 -0.78
C ASP A 61 0.38 -13.29 0.01
N LEU A 62 1.28 -12.56 -0.65
CA LEU A 62 2.02 -11.48 -0.04
C LEU A 62 1.12 -10.28 0.32
N VAL A 63 0.18 -9.91 -0.55
CA VAL A 63 -0.83 -8.88 -0.29
C VAL A 63 -1.71 -9.25 0.90
N ILE A 64 -2.16 -10.50 0.98
CA ILE A 64 -2.96 -11.02 2.10
C ILE A 64 -2.15 -10.98 3.40
N ALA A 65 -0.88 -11.37 3.36
CA ALA A 65 -0.02 -11.36 4.54
C ALA A 65 0.19 -9.94 5.10
N ALA A 66 0.25 -8.93 4.23
CA ALA A 66 0.46 -7.53 4.62
C ALA A 66 -0.84 -6.77 4.94
N GLU A 67 -2.01 -7.36 4.70
CA GLU A 67 -3.32 -6.66 4.69
C GLU A 67 -3.64 -5.92 5.99
N GLU A 68 -3.32 -6.52 7.15
CA GLU A 68 -3.60 -5.92 8.46
C GLU A 68 -2.70 -4.71 8.79
N ASP A 69 -1.56 -4.58 8.11
CA ASP A 69 -0.56 -3.55 8.37
C ASP A 69 -0.62 -2.39 7.36
N VAL A 70 -1.48 -2.50 6.34
CA VAL A 70 -1.69 -1.42 5.35
C VAL A 70 -2.41 -0.23 6.01
N PRO A 71 -1.95 1.01 5.79
CA PRO A 71 -2.63 2.21 6.29
C PRO A 71 -4.11 2.27 5.85
N GLU A 72 -4.98 2.77 6.73
CA GLU A 72 -6.43 2.83 6.49
C GLU A 72 -6.77 3.61 5.21
N GLU A 73 -6.00 4.65 4.89
CA GLU A 73 -6.17 5.44 3.67
C GLU A 73 -5.91 4.67 2.37
N LEU A 74 -5.22 3.52 2.43
CA LEU A 74 -4.92 2.64 1.29
C LEU A 74 -5.76 1.36 1.29
N ALA A 75 -6.68 1.19 2.25
CA ALA A 75 -7.45 -0.05 2.36
C ALA A 75 -8.34 -0.31 1.12
N GLU A 76 -8.91 0.75 0.54
CA GLU A 76 -9.71 0.64 -0.69
C GLU A 76 -8.84 0.26 -1.90
N ASP A 77 -7.67 0.90 -2.04
CA ASP A 77 -6.71 0.57 -3.10
C ASP A 77 -6.22 -0.89 -2.95
N LEU A 78 -5.92 -1.33 -1.73
CA LEU A 78 -5.53 -2.70 -1.44
C LEU A 78 -6.64 -3.69 -1.80
N SER A 79 -7.89 -3.38 -1.45
CA SER A 79 -9.03 -4.24 -1.79
C SER A 79 -9.21 -4.36 -3.31
N THR A 80 -9.07 -3.26 -4.05
CA THR A 80 -9.13 -3.26 -5.53
C THR A 80 -8.01 -4.11 -6.12
N TRP A 81 -6.77 -3.90 -5.67
CA TRP A 81 -5.61 -4.65 -6.14
C TRP A 81 -5.69 -6.14 -5.82
N LYS A 82 -6.12 -6.49 -4.61
CA LYS A 82 -6.35 -7.87 -4.18
C LYS A 82 -7.40 -8.55 -5.04
N GLY A 83 -8.53 -7.88 -5.31
CA GLY A 83 -9.57 -8.40 -6.20
C GLY A 83 -9.05 -8.68 -7.61
N TYR A 84 -8.20 -7.79 -8.15
CA TYR A 84 -7.51 -8.03 -9.42
C TYR A 84 -6.62 -9.29 -9.39
N LEU A 85 -5.80 -9.47 -8.35
CA LEU A 85 -4.94 -10.64 -8.21
C LEU A 85 -5.76 -11.94 -8.03
N GLU A 86 -6.84 -11.90 -7.27
CA GLU A 86 -7.78 -13.03 -7.12
C GLU A 86 -8.40 -13.45 -8.46
N GLY A 87 -8.79 -12.48 -9.29
CA GLY A 87 -9.26 -12.72 -10.66
C GLY A 87 -8.16 -13.29 -11.54
N ALA A 88 -6.95 -12.73 -11.48
CA ALA A 88 -5.82 -13.21 -12.26
C ALA A 88 -5.43 -14.67 -11.91
N VAL A 89 -5.46 -15.06 -10.65
CA VAL A 89 -5.22 -16.46 -10.22
C VAL A 89 -6.22 -17.42 -10.87
N GLN A 90 -7.47 -16.99 -11.03
CA GLN A 90 -8.53 -17.83 -11.60
C GLN A 90 -8.50 -17.86 -13.12
N ASP A 91 -8.24 -16.70 -13.74
CA ASP A 91 -8.56 -16.48 -15.15
C ASP A 91 -7.33 -16.28 -16.05
N LEU A 92 -6.11 -16.12 -15.53
CA LEU A 92 -4.95 -15.78 -16.37
C LEU A 92 -4.68 -16.81 -17.49
N ASP A 93 -4.90 -18.10 -17.25
CA ASP A 93 -4.76 -19.14 -18.28
C ASP A 93 -6.01 -19.28 -19.15
N ALA A 94 -7.20 -18.94 -18.63
CA ALA A 94 -8.49 -19.15 -19.29
C ALA A 94 -8.87 -17.96 -20.20
N ASP A 95 -8.65 -16.74 -19.71
CA ASP A 95 -8.86 -15.47 -20.39
C ASP A 95 -7.75 -14.46 -20.05
N PRO A 96 -6.54 -14.65 -20.58
CA PRO A 96 -5.42 -13.74 -20.36
C PRO A 96 -5.71 -12.30 -20.80
N ASN A 97 -6.56 -12.11 -21.81
CA ASN A 97 -6.91 -10.78 -22.29
C ASN A 97 -7.78 -10.04 -21.28
N ALA A 98 -8.75 -10.69 -20.66
CA ALA A 98 -9.55 -10.09 -19.60
C ALA A 98 -8.69 -9.66 -18.41
N VAL A 99 -7.73 -10.49 -17.99
CA VAL A 99 -6.78 -10.13 -16.91
C VAL A 99 -5.92 -8.93 -17.30
N PHE A 100 -5.46 -8.87 -18.55
CA PHE A 100 -4.71 -7.71 -19.03
C PHE A 100 -5.56 -6.45 -19.08
N GLU A 101 -6.78 -6.52 -19.60
CA GLU A 101 -7.72 -5.39 -19.67
C GLU A 101 -8.07 -4.87 -18.28
N GLU A 102 -8.40 -5.76 -17.34
CA GLU A 102 -8.70 -5.39 -15.96
C GLU A 102 -7.51 -4.74 -15.26
N GLY A 103 -6.30 -5.30 -15.43
CA GLY A 103 -5.07 -4.72 -14.88
C GLY A 103 -4.75 -3.32 -15.42
N ASN A 104 -5.23 -3.00 -16.63
CA ASN A 104 -5.07 -1.67 -17.25
C ASN A 104 -6.32 -0.78 -17.10
N SER A 105 -7.31 -1.19 -16.30
CA SER A 105 -8.41 -0.32 -15.94
C SER A 105 -7.91 0.84 -15.07
N ASP A 106 -8.60 1.99 -15.13
CA ASP A 106 -8.23 3.17 -14.34
C ASP A 106 -8.22 2.86 -12.84
N ASP A 107 -9.18 2.05 -12.36
CA ASP A 107 -9.32 1.70 -10.95
C ASP A 107 -8.15 0.83 -10.46
N VAL A 108 -7.85 -0.28 -11.16
CA VAL A 108 -6.78 -1.19 -10.76
C VAL A 108 -5.40 -0.55 -10.92
N SER A 109 -5.18 0.20 -12.01
CA SER A 109 -3.90 0.85 -12.26
C SER A 109 -3.62 1.98 -11.25
N SER A 110 -4.64 2.78 -10.89
CA SER A 110 -4.51 3.81 -9.85
C SER A 110 -4.26 3.21 -8.47
N ALA A 111 -4.99 2.14 -8.12
CA ALA A 111 -4.78 1.43 -6.85
C ALA A 111 -3.36 0.85 -6.74
N GLY A 112 -2.88 0.20 -7.81
CA GLY A 112 -1.51 -0.33 -7.88
C GLY A 112 -0.45 0.77 -7.73
N ASP A 113 -0.63 1.92 -8.38
CA ASP A 113 0.30 3.05 -8.27
C ASP A 113 0.32 3.65 -6.85
N ALA A 114 -0.84 3.84 -6.22
CA ALA A 114 -0.93 4.34 -4.84
C ALA A 114 -0.18 3.42 -3.85
N LEU A 115 -0.42 2.11 -3.93
CA LEU A 115 0.25 1.10 -3.12
C LEU A 115 1.75 1.05 -3.39
N PHE A 116 2.15 1.09 -4.66
CA PHE A 116 3.56 1.10 -5.06
C PHE A 116 4.30 2.34 -4.54
N GLN A 117 3.70 3.53 -4.65
CA GLN A 117 4.29 4.77 -4.13
C GLN A 117 4.43 4.72 -2.62
N HIS A 118 3.45 4.17 -1.91
CA HIS A 118 3.55 3.98 -0.47
C HIS A 118 4.67 3.01 -0.11
N TYR A 119 4.74 1.85 -0.76
CA TYR A 119 5.78 0.85 -0.53
C TYR A 119 7.19 1.42 -0.79
N THR A 120 7.40 2.03 -1.95
CA THR A 120 8.71 2.58 -2.31
C THR A 120 9.09 3.78 -1.44
N GLY A 121 8.13 4.63 -1.09
CA GLY A 121 8.34 5.80 -0.24
C GLY A 121 8.60 5.46 1.23
N THR A 122 8.06 4.34 1.72
CA THR A 122 8.09 3.97 3.14
C THR A 122 9.07 2.84 3.45
N CYS A 123 9.14 1.82 2.59
CA CYS A 123 9.89 0.59 2.85
C CYS A 123 11.24 0.53 2.12
N MET A 124 11.41 1.31 1.05
CA MET A 124 12.63 1.30 0.22
C MET A 124 13.45 2.60 0.33
N SER A 125 13.01 3.55 1.16
CA SER A 125 13.68 4.85 1.38
C SER A 125 14.73 4.80 2.48
#